data_AF-A0ABD2NKU5-F1
#
_entry.id   AF-A0ABD2NKU5-F1
#
_cell.length_a   1.000
_cell.length_b   1.000
_cell.length_c   1.000
_cell.angle_alpha   90.00
_cell.angle_beta   90.00
_cell.angle_gamma   90.00
#
_symmetry.space_group_name_H-M   'P 1'
#
loop_
_entity.id
_entity.type
_entity.pdbx_description
1 polymer ?
#
loop_
_entity_poly.entity_id
_entity_poly.type
_entity_poly.pdbx_seq_one_letter_code
_entity_poly.pdbx_strand_id
1 'polypeptide(L)'
;MVAPGYSIYRSQTNVGHSGACTYVGNEIIDEFVVAAFYVDVAGIDDIFLDISDKCGSTLTVGCIYRPRLCSHDRDMSELSASRNNLYVAGDFNLPVLQSPLEGGKTY
;
A
#
# COMPACT_ATOMS: atom_id res chain seq x y z
N MET A 1 -4.93 11.02 -15.84
CA MET A 1 -6.17 11.81 -15.75
C MET A 1 -6.77 11.50 -14.39
N VAL A 2 -7.05 12.51 -13.57
CA VAL A 2 -7.65 12.28 -12.24
C VAL A 2 -9.16 12.25 -12.41
N ALA A 3 -9.83 11.24 -11.83
CA ALA A 3 -11.28 11.16 -11.86
C ALA A 3 -11.89 12.36 -11.13
N PRO A 4 -12.96 13.00 -11.66
CA PRO A 4 -13.64 14.08 -10.96
C PRO A 4 -14.05 13.66 -9.54
N GLY A 5 -13.80 14.51 -8.55
CA GLY A 5 -14.11 14.23 -7.14
C GLY A 5 -13.04 13.45 -6.40
N TYR A 6 -11.89 13.15 -7.01
CA TYR A 6 -10.79 12.44 -6.36
C TYR A 6 -9.49 13.24 -6.38
N SER A 7 -8.66 13.00 -5.37
CA SER A 7 -7.25 13.36 -5.34
C SER A 7 -6.39 12.13 -5.57
N ILE A 8 -5.27 12.28 -6.28
CA ILE A 8 -4.35 11.18 -6.60
C ILE A 8 -3.10 11.24 -5.70
N TYR A 9 -2.75 10.10 -5.13
CA TYR A 9 -1.50 9.88 -4.40
C TYR A 9 -0.73 8.78 -5.12
N ARG A 10 0.57 8.97 -5.33
CA ARG A 10 1.39 8.08 -6.14
C ARG A 10 2.80 7.98 -5.60
N SER A 11 3.43 6.83 -5.81
CA SER A 11 4.84 6.62 -5.50
C SER A 11 5.73 7.61 -6.24
N GLN A 12 6.80 8.04 -5.58
CA GLN A 12 7.87 8.78 -6.23
C GLN A 12 8.78 7.80 -6.96
N THR A 13 8.50 7.47 -8.21
CA THR A 13 9.49 6.76 -9.03
C THR A 13 10.36 7.74 -9.79
N ASN A 14 11.68 7.65 -9.55
CA ASN A 14 12.67 8.48 -10.22
C ASN A 14 12.92 8.07 -11.68
N VAL A 15 12.46 6.92 -12.18
CA VAL A 15 12.74 6.52 -13.57
C VAL A 15 11.66 5.59 -14.17
N GLY A 16 10.73 6.18 -14.92
CA GLY A 16 10.27 5.68 -16.23
C GLY A 16 9.49 4.37 -16.41
N HIS A 17 9.40 3.44 -15.45
CA HIS A 17 8.85 2.10 -15.79
C HIS A 17 7.84 1.46 -14.81
N SER A 18 7.56 2.04 -13.65
CA SER A 18 6.54 1.51 -12.72
C SER A 18 6.11 2.54 -11.67
N GLY A 19 5.04 2.24 -10.92
CA GLY A 19 4.58 3.06 -9.79
C GLY A 19 3.25 2.58 -9.21
N ALA A 20 3.08 2.74 -7.89
CA ALA A 20 1.82 2.51 -7.21
C ALA A 20 1.05 3.83 -7.09
N CYS A 21 -0.27 3.79 -7.25
CA CYS A 21 -1.11 4.97 -7.04
C CYS A 21 -2.46 4.61 -6.45
N THR A 22 -3.02 5.53 -5.69
CA THR A 22 -4.37 5.44 -5.14
C THR A 22 -5.11 6.75 -5.33
N TYR A 23 -6.44 6.66 -5.41
CA TYR A 23 -7.34 7.78 -5.48
C TYR A 23 -8.12 7.87 -4.18
N VAL A 24 -8.21 9.07 -3.61
CA VAL A 24 -9.00 9.35 -2.40
C VAL A 24 -10.11 10.31 -2.78
N GLY A 25 -11.34 10.00 -2.43
CA GLY A 25 -12.47 10.89 -2.64
C GLY A 25 -12.26 12.19 -1.87
N ASN A 26 -12.57 13.33 -2.49
CA ASN A 26 -12.36 14.64 -1.86
C ASN A 26 -13.19 14.79 -0.58
N GLU A 27 -14.34 14.11 -0.49
CA GLU A 27 -15.17 14.04 0.71
C GLU A 27 -14.43 13.43 1.91
N ILE A 28 -13.51 12.49 1.67
CA ILE A 28 -12.66 11.92 2.72
C ILE A 28 -11.62 12.95 3.17
N ILE A 29 -11.06 13.72 2.24
CA ILE A 29 -10.04 14.73 2.53
C ILE A 29 -10.65 15.91 3.31
N ASP A 30 -11.92 16.22 3.06
CA ASP A 30 -12.64 17.28 3.75
C ASP A 30 -12.97 16.90 5.22
N GLU A 31 -13.15 15.62 5.51
CA GLU A 31 -13.54 15.13 6.83
C GLU A 31 -12.35 14.61 7.68
N PHE A 32 -11.33 14.05 7.03
CA PHE A 32 -10.22 13.35 7.67
C PHE A 32 -8.86 13.99 7.38
N VAL A 33 -7.90 13.77 8.27
CA VAL A 33 -6.50 14.10 8.00
C VAL A 33 -5.90 12.96 7.20
N VAL A 34 -5.42 13.25 5.98
CA VAL A 34 -4.77 12.28 5.10
C VAL A 34 -3.28 12.59 4.99
N ALA A 35 -2.44 11.68 5.48
CA ALA A 35 -0.99 11.80 5.42
C ALA A 35 -0.41 10.69 4.52
N ALA A 36 0.31 11.09 3.47
CA ALA A 36 0.94 10.17 2.54
C ALA A 36 2.39 9.86 2.92
N PHE A 37 2.79 8.59 2.84
CA PHE A 37 4.16 8.15 3.13
C PHE A 37 4.54 6.90 2.33
N TYR A 38 5.80 6.51 2.43
CA TYR A 38 6.39 5.34 1.81
C TYR A 38 7.06 4.48 2.89
N VAL A 39 6.99 3.17 2.74
CA VAL A 39 7.76 2.20 3.53
C VAL A 39 9.14 1.98 2.87
N ASP A 40 9.29 2.28 1.58
CA ASP A 40 10.55 2.16 0.82
C ASP A 40 11.13 0.74 0.87
N VAL A 41 10.23 -0.25 0.71
CA VAL A 41 10.67 -1.64 0.58
C VAL A 41 11.33 -1.77 -0.78
N ALA A 42 12.65 -1.96 -0.77
CA ALA A 42 13.43 -1.95 -1.99
C ALA A 42 12.81 -2.89 -3.05
N GLY A 43 12.69 -2.43 -4.29
CA GLY A 43 12.12 -3.22 -5.39
C GLY A 43 10.61 -3.47 -5.31
N ILE A 44 9.89 -2.78 -4.41
CA ILE A 44 8.44 -2.69 -4.40
C ILE A 44 8.09 -1.21 -4.59
N ASP A 45 7.18 -0.91 -5.50
CA ASP A 45 6.59 0.42 -5.55
C ASP A 45 5.44 0.46 -4.55
N ASP A 46 5.44 1.45 -3.67
CA ASP A 46 4.40 1.58 -2.66
C ASP A 46 3.94 3.04 -2.49
N ILE A 47 2.71 3.19 -2.01
CA ILE A 47 2.19 4.43 -1.46
C ILE A 47 1.23 4.07 -0.34
N PHE A 48 1.45 4.64 0.83
CA PHE A 48 0.58 4.48 1.98
C PHE A 48 -0.04 5.80 2.38
N LEU A 49 -1.27 5.72 2.88
CA LEU A 49 -1.99 6.84 3.45
C LEU A 49 -2.43 6.48 4.85
N ASP A 50 -2.08 7.31 5.82
CA ASP A 50 -2.75 7.34 7.12
C ASP A 50 -3.96 8.27 7.00
N ILE A 51 -5.14 7.70 7.21
CA ILE A 51 -6.42 8.42 7.23
C ILE A 51 -6.88 8.45 8.68
N SER A 52 -6.81 9.63 9.29
CA SER A 52 -7.08 9.84 10.71
C SER A 52 -8.33 10.69 10.93
N ASP A 53 -9.20 10.25 11.84
CA ASP A 53 -10.28 11.08 12.36
C ASP A 53 -9.75 12.14 13.34
N LYS A 54 -10.62 13.06 13.76
CA LYS A 54 -10.28 14.11 14.73
C LYS A 54 -10.06 13.58 16.16
N CYS A 55 -10.44 12.34 16.42
CA CYS A 55 -10.30 11.67 17.71
C CYS A 55 -9.00 10.86 17.83
N GLY A 56 -8.22 10.76 16.74
CA GLY A 56 -6.95 10.05 16.68
C GLY A 56 -7.05 8.59 16.22
N SER A 57 -8.21 8.12 15.76
CA SER A 57 -8.35 6.81 15.14
C SER A 57 -7.76 6.86 13.73
N THR A 58 -6.80 5.99 13.44
CA THR A 58 -6.15 5.93 12.12
C THR A 58 -6.43 4.62 11.43
N LEU A 59 -6.80 4.70 10.15
CA LEU A 59 -6.75 3.60 9.19
C LEU A 59 -5.59 3.85 8.24
N THR A 60 -4.67 2.90 8.15
CA THR A 60 -3.61 2.93 7.15
C THR A 60 -4.07 2.15 5.92
N VAL A 61 -4.06 2.78 4.75
CA VAL A 61 -4.31 2.13 3.46
C VAL A 61 -3.05 2.15 2.61
N GLY A 62 -2.66 0.98 2.10
CA GLY A 62 -1.49 0.81 1.25
C GLY A 62 -1.86 0.35 -0.16
N CYS A 63 -1.26 0.98 -1.17
CA CYS A 63 -1.23 0.46 -2.53
C CYS A 63 0.19 0.03 -2.85
N ILE A 64 0.37 -1.22 -3.29
CA ILE A 64 1.69 -1.74 -3.67
C ILE A 64 1.71 -2.34 -5.08
N TYR A 65 2.89 -2.33 -5.68
CA TYR A 65 3.20 -3.07 -6.88
C TYR A 65 4.55 -3.74 -6.71
N ARG A 66 4.56 -5.08 -6.71
CA ARG A 66 5.79 -5.90 -6.70
C ARG A 66 6.06 -6.37 -8.12
N PRO A 67 7.11 -5.91 -8.82
CA PRO A 67 7.45 -6.39 -10.16
C PRO A 67 7.77 -7.89 -10.21
N ARG A 68 7.40 -8.57 -11.32
CA ARG A 68 7.63 -10.01 -11.55
C ARG A 68 9.10 -10.44 -11.54
N LEU A 69 10.01 -9.51 -11.85
CA LEU A 69 11.45 -9.78 -11.98
C LEU A 69 12.22 -9.50 -10.67
N CYS A 70 11.52 -9.26 -9.55
CA CYS A 70 12.19 -9.19 -8.26
C CYS A 70 12.72 -10.57 -7.90
N SER A 71 14.01 -10.79 -8.15
CA SER A 71 14.75 -12.04 -8.01
C SER A 71 14.88 -12.58 -6.58
N HIS A 72 14.20 -11.95 -5.62
CA HIS A 72 14.26 -12.29 -4.22
C HIS A 72 12.84 -12.26 -3.64
N ASP A 73 12.51 -13.25 -2.81
CA ASP A 73 11.41 -13.18 -1.86
C ASP A 73 11.74 -12.03 -0.90
N ARG A 74 11.31 -10.83 -1.28
CA ARG A 74 11.54 -9.66 -0.46
C ARG A 74 10.57 -9.72 0.70
N ASP A 75 11.11 -9.53 1.89
CA ASP A 75 10.32 -9.50 3.10
C ASP A 75 9.36 -8.31 3.03
N MET A 76 8.07 -8.63 2.91
CA MET A 76 6.98 -7.64 2.95
C MET A 76 6.48 -7.41 4.38
N SER A 77 7.10 -8.03 5.39
CA SER A 77 6.74 -7.86 6.80
C SER A 77 6.81 -6.39 7.21
N GLU A 78 7.73 -5.62 6.65
CA GLU A 78 7.90 -4.17 6.86
C GLU A 78 6.66 -3.35 6.47
N LEU A 79 5.87 -3.83 5.49
CA LEU A 79 4.61 -3.18 5.10
C LEU A 79 3.55 -3.29 6.21
N SER A 80 3.56 -4.43 6.92
CA SER A 80 2.62 -4.73 8.01
C SER A 80 3.13 -4.37 9.41
N ALA A 81 4.44 -4.17 9.55
CA ALA A 81 5.07 -3.88 10.82
C ALA A 81 4.44 -2.62 11.43
N SER A 82 4.10 -2.69 12.72
CA SER A 82 3.62 -1.57 13.56
C SER A 82 2.23 -0.99 13.27
N ARG A 83 1.38 -1.62 12.44
CA ARG A 83 0.07 -1.07 12.06
C ARG A 83 -1.07 -2.02 12.44
N ASN A 84 -1.94 -1.59 13.36
CA ASN A 84 -3.07 -2.40 13.85
C ASN A 84 -4.31 -2.34 12.95
N ASN A 85 -4.50 -1.23 12.22
CA ASN A 85 -5.62 -1.01 11.30
C ASN A 85 -5.07 -0.78 9.90
N LEU A 86 -4.68 -1.86 9.24
CA LEU A 86 -4.01 -1.82 7.95
C LEU A 86 -4.82 -2.54 6.89
N TYR A 87 -5.03 -1.87 5.77
CA TYR A 87 -5.52 -2.48 4.54
C TYR A 87 -4.49 -2.30 3.42
N VAL A 88 -4.01 -3.40 2.85
CA VAL A 88 -3.07 -3.37 1.72
C VAL A 88 -3.71 -4.00 0.49
N ALA A 89 -3.70 -3.26 -0.60
CA ALA A 89 -4.14 -3.73 -1.91
C ALA A 89 -3.03 -3.51 -2.94
N GLY A 90 -3.08 -4.24 -4.06
CA GLY A 90 -2.06 -4.12 -5.08
C GLY A 90 -1.85 -5.39 -5.88
N ASP A 91 -0.87 -5.34 -6.77
CA ASP A 91 -0.38 -6.52 -7.47
C ASP A 91 0.90 -7.00 -6.79
N PHE A 92 0.73 -8.09 -6.03
CA PHE A 92 1.80 -8.73 -5.27
C PHE A 92 2.72 -9.57 -6.17
N ASN A 93 2.31 -9.90 -7.40
CA ASN A 93 2.97 -10.87 -8.28
C ASN A 93 3.48 -12.12 -7.54
N LEU A 94 2.75 -12.55 -6.51
CA LEU A 94 2.98 -13.83 -5.85
C LEU A 94 2.14 -14.88 -6.57
N PRO A 95 2.65 -16.11 -6.73
CA PRO A 95 1.77 -17.20 -7.10
C PRO A 95 0.64 -17.27 -6.07
N VAL A 96 -0.55 -17.70 -6.52
CA VAL A 96 -1.62 -18.05 -5.58
C VAL A 96 -1.07 -19.16 -4.70
N LEU A 97 -0.56 -18.81 -3.53
CA LEU A 97 -0.33 -19.76 -2.46
C LEU A 97 -1.70 -20.39 -2.22
N GLN A 98 -1.73 -21.72 -2.10
CA GLN A 98 -2.94 -22.44 -1.72
C GLN A 98 -3.64 -21.67 -0.60
N SER A 99 -4.99 -21.60 -0.72
CA SER A 99 -5.95 -21.11 0.29
C SER A 99 -5.36 -21.01 1.70
N PRO A 100 -5.68 -19.94 2.46
CA PRO A 100 -4.90 -19.47 3.60
C PRO A 100 -4.30 -20.62 4.39
N LEU A 101 -2.96 -20.60 4.56
CA LEU A 101 -2.16 -21.63 5.26
C LEU A 101 -3.03 -22.30 6.33
N GLU A 102 -3.61 -23.45 6.01
CA GLU A 102 -4.24 -24.28 7.01
C GLU A 102 -3.14 -24.55 8.04
N GLY A 103 -3.41 -24.17 9.29
CA GLY A 103 -2.39 -23.99 10.32
C GLY A 103 -1.33 -25.09 10.29
N GLY A 104 -0.08 -24.68 10.11
CA GLY A 104 1.08 -25.53 10.32
C GLY A 104 1.92 -25.76 9.08
N LYS A 105 2.88 -24.86 8.84
CA LYS A 105 4.31 -25.15 9.06
C LYS A 105 5.12 -23.93 8.65
N THR A 106 5.89 -23.42 9.61
CA THR A 106 7.01 -22.50 9.42
C THR A 106 8.07 -23.18 8.55
N TYR A 107 8.51 -22.51 7.49
CA TYR A 107 9.77 -22.83 6.80
C TYR A 107 10.95 -22.22 7.56
#